data_AF-A0A3R7BTN5-F1
#
_entry.id   AF-A0A3R7BTN5-F1
#
_cell.length_a   1.000
_cell.length_b   1.000
_cell.length_c   1.000
_cell.angle_alpha   90.00
_cell.angle_beta   90.00
_cell.angle_gamma   90.00
#
_symmetry.space_group_name_H-M   'P 1'
#
loop_
_entity.id
_entity.type
_entity.pdbx_description
1 polymer ?
#
loop_
_entity_poly.entity_id
_entity_poly.type
_entity_poly.pdbx_seq_one_letter_code
_entity_poly.pdbx_strand_id
1 'polypeptide(L)'
;MFHGSVLLGIQSLVGLMVHLSDPPLLKVTTELPKYIIGKAGSVESLKSFIKSLRDFALKSNFMGFYKNHQCFYENIIMLSNLKDDVQGTIMLLEDFFQVSVWRYNVVLTPLLEGNYGHYIKTSHGAEVFAFISPKEIVDGSPIFRSTTAVIEHEFMHAFVNPITEKFKNNVRKYSYLYKDLQSLSSIGYGNWETALNEFIIRACAIVIGSCYRGLKKEEITKWLCIEEKRGFKYIKLFYKAIRGYAKDRYKYGGFQEFYPKILKILDNLS
;
A
#
# COMPACT_ATOMS: atom_id res chain seq x y z
N MET A 1 -32.04 17.98 -9.13
CA MET A 1 -32.13 16.72 -8.35
C MET A 1 -31.22 15.68 -8.97
N PHE A 2 -29.98 15.55 -8.50
CA PHE A 2 -29.15 14.38 -8.72
C PHE A 2 -29.03 13.69 -7.36
N HIS A 3 -29.88 12.69 -7.12
CA HIS A 3 -29.84 11.89 -5.90
C HIS A 3 -28.82 10.77 -6.08
N GLY A 4 -27.82 10.71 -5.20
CA GLY A 4 -27.06 9.50 -4.89
C GLY A 4 -25.89 9.14 -5.82
N SER A 5 -24.87 10.00 -5.95
CA SER A 5 -23.56 9.52 -6.37
C SER A 5 -22.81 8.93 -5.16
N VAL A 6 -22.74 7.60 -5.11
CA VAL A 6 -21.75 6.93 -4.26
C VAL A 6 -20.38 7.22 -4.89
N LEU A 7 -19.70 8.25 -4.39
CA LEU A 7 -18.34 8.56 -4.81
C LEU A 7 -17.43 7.40 -4.36
N LEU A 8 -16.82 6.71 -5.33
CA LEU A 8 -15.70 5.83 -5.06
C LEU A 8 -14.61 6.67 -4.36
N GLY A 9 -14.23 6.27 -3.15
CA GLY A 9 -13.09 6.88 -2.47
C GLY A 9 -11.82 6.72 -3.31
N ILE A 10 -10.86 7.63 -3.16
CA ILE A 10 -9.63 7.70 -3.98
C ILE A 10 -8.92 6.34 -4.09
N GLN A 11 -8.77 5.60 -2.98
CA GLN A 11 -8.19 4.25 -2.98
C GLN A 11 -8.96 3.25 -3.85
N SER A 12 -10.30 3.34 -3.88
CA SER A 12 -11.13 2.45 -4.69
C SER A 12 -11.08 2.80 -6.18
N LEU A 13 -10.87 4.08 -6.51
CA LEU A 13 -10.62 4.52 -7.88
C LEU A 13 -9.27 4.02 -8.40
N VAL A 14 -8.22 4.21 -7.62
CA VAL A 14 -6.87 3.72 -7.95
C VAL A 14 -6.87 2.20 -8.08
N GLY A 15 -7.50 1.50 -7.13
CA GLY A 15 -7.69 0.05 -7.21
C GLY A 15 -8.49 -0.38 -8.43
N LEU A 16 -9.50 0.39 -8.87
CA LEU A 16 -10.25 0.04 -10.09
C LEU A 16 -9.35 0.08 -11.33
N MET A 17 -8.47 1.08 -11.44
CA MET A 17 -7.66 1.29 -12.65
C MET A 17 -6.76 0.10 -12.99
N VAL A 18 -6.23 -0.62 -11.99
CA VAL A 18 -5.38 -1.80 -12.24
C VAL A 18 -6.13 -3.01 -12.80
N HIS A 19 -7.47 -3.00 -12.72
CA HIS A 19 -8.33 -4.04 -13.28
C HIS A 19 -8.83 -3.69 -14.68
N LEU A 20 -8.40 -2.56 -15.24
CA LEU A 20 -8.79 -2.07 -16.55
C LEU A 20 -7.60 -2.08 -17.52
N SER A 21 -7.87 -2.28 -18.81
CA SER A 21 -6.92 -2.01 -19.87
C SER A 21 -6.71 -0.51 -20.03
N ASP A 22 -5.71 -0.11 -20.81
CA ASP A 22 -5.45 1.29 -21.09
C ASP A 22 -6.65 2.02 -21.74
N PRO A 23 -6.78 3.34 -21.51
CA PRO A 23 -7.69 4.18 -22.27
C PRO A 23 -7.31 4.17 -23.77
N PRO A 24 -8.28 4.39 -24.67
CA PRO A 24 -9.67 4.74 -24.38
C PRO A 24 -10.56 3.52 -24.10
N LEU A 25 -10.03 2.29 -24.22
CA LEU A 25 -10.82 1.07 -24.17
C LEU A 25 -11.30 0.75 -22.75
N LEU A 26 -10.45 0.90 -21.72
CA LEU A 26 -10.78 0.63 -20.31
C LEU A 26 -11.57 -0.69 -20.12
N LYS A 27 -11.18 -1.76 -20.81
CA LYS A 27 -11.82 -3.08 -20.72
C LYS A 27 -11.44 -3.72 -19.39
N VAL A 28 -12.37 -4.40 -18.73
CA VAL A 28 -12.06 -5.16 -17.52
C VAL A 28 -11.13 -6.32 -17.91
N THR A 29 -9.92 -6.35 -17.36
CA THR A 29 -8.88 -7.33 -17.68
C THR A 29 -8.76 -8.43 -16.63
N THR A 30 -9.22 -8.15 -15.40
CA THR A 30 -9.21 -9.08 -14.26
C THR A 30 -10.51 -8.96 -13.47
N GLU A 31 -10.82 -9.96 -12.64
CA GLU A 31 -12.04 -9.96 -11.83
C GLU A 31 -12.07 -8.73 -10.90
N LEU A 32 -13.19 -8.00 -10.91
CA LEU A 32 -13.37 -6.81 -10.08
C LEU A 32 -13.61 -7.21 -8.62
N PRO A 33 -12.79 -6.75 -7.67
CA PRO A 33 -12.94 -7.09 -6.26
C PRO A 33 -14.30 -6.64 -5.69
N LYS A 34 -14.87 -7.48 -4.81
CA LYS A 34 -16.14 -7.19 -4.12
C LYS A 34 -16.16 -5.86 -3.38
N TYR A 35 -15.01 -5.43 -2.83
CA TYR A 35 -14.93 -4.14 -2.11
C TYR A 35 -15.09 -2.95 -3.06
N ILE A 36 -14.57 -3.01 -4.29
CA ILE A 36 -14.75 -1.95 -5.30
C ILE A 36 -16.22 -1.89 -5.74
N ILE A 37 -16.83 -3.05 -5.97
CA ILE A 37 -18.26 -3.16 -6.29
C ILE A 37 -19.10 -2.57 -5.15
N GLY A 38 -18.81 -2.93 -3.90
CA GLY A 38 -19.51 -2.40 -2.73
C GLY A 38 -19.38 -0.88 -2.60
N LYS A 39 -18.20 -0.33 -2.90
CA LYS A 39 -17.98 1.13 -2.93
C LYS A 39 -18.65 1.84 -4.10
N ALA A 40 -18.92 1.14 -5.21
CA ALA A 40 -19.73 1.66 -6.31
C ALA A 40 -21.25 1.55 -6.05
N GLY A 41 -21.66 0.87 -4.97
CA GLY A 41 -23.05 0.58 -4.64
C GLY A 41 -23.62 -0.65 -5.36
N SER A 42 -23.32 -0.83 -6.65
CA SER A 42 -23.72 -2.02 -7.42
C SER A 42 -22.79 -2.29 -8.60
N VAL A 43 -22.92 -3.49 -9.19
CA VAL A 43 -22.18 -3.87 -10.41
C VAL A 43 -22.61 -3.00 -11.59
N GLU A 44 -23.90 -2.68 -11.68
CA GLU A 44 -24.49 -1.84 -12.74
C GLU A 44 -23.95 -0.42 -12.66
N SER A 45 -23.89 0.16 -11.45
CA SER A 45 -23.31 1.48 -11.21
C SER A 45 -21.83 1.54 -11.58
N LEU A 46 -21.05 0.51 -11.22
CA LEU A 46 -19.63 0.42 -11.58
C LEU A 46 -19.45 0.31 -13.10
N LYS A 47 -20.23 -0.53 -13.78
CA LYS A 47 -20.22 -0.65 -15.25
C LYS A 47 -20.60 0.67 -15.92
N SER A 48 -21.60 1.37 -15.41
CA SER A 48 -22.01 2.69 -15.88
C SER A 48 -20.88 3.71 -15.73
N PHE A 49 -20.21 3.73 -14.58
CA PHE A 49 -19.05 4.60 -14.34
C PHE A 49 -17.90 4.33 -15.31
N ILE A 50 -17.53 3.05 -15.52
CA ILE A 50 -16.50 2.68 -16.51
C ILE A 50 -16.90 3.12 -17.92
N LYS A 51 -18.18 2.99 -18.29
CA LYS A 51 -18.69 3.49 -19.58
C LYS A 51 -18.52 5.01 -19.71
N SER A 52 -18.83 5.77 -18.67
CA SER A 52 -18.62 7.22 -18.63
C SER A 52 -17.14 7.60 -18.75
N LEU A 53 -16.23 6.85 -18.14
CA LEU A 53 -14.78 7.07 -18.30
C LEU A 53 -14.32 6.84 -19.75
N ARG A 54 -14.84 5.81 -20.42
CA ARG A 54 -14.55 5.57 -21.86
C ARG A 54 -15.07 6.72 -22.72
N ASP A 55 -16.31 7.14 -22.48
CA ASP A 55 -16.94 8.25 -23.20
C ASP A 55 -16.16 9.56 -23.00
N PHE A 56 -15.72 9.83 -21.76
CA PHE A 56 -14.83 10.96 -21.46
C PHE A 56 -13.50 10.86 -22.21
N ALA A 57 -12.82 9.71 -22.16
CA ALA A 57 -11.53 9.53 -22.84
C ALA A 57 -11.63 9.74 -24.35
N LEU A 58 -12.74 9.30 -24.96
CA LEU A 58 -13.01 9.49 -26.39
C LEU A 58 -13.35 10.96 -26.72
N LYS A 59 -14.32 11.55 -26.01
CA LYS A 59 -14.80 12.92 -26.29
C LYS A 59 -13.76 14.00 -26.01
N SER A 60 -12.93 13.81 -24.99
CA SER A 60 -11.84 14.75 -24.66
C SER A 60 -10.59 14.57 -25.51
N ASN A 61 -10.53 13.53 -26.37
CA ASN A 61 -9.30 13.08 -27.00
C ASN A 61 -8.16 12.90 -25.96
N PHE A 62 -8.46 12.23 -24.85
CA PHE A 62 -7.52 12.07 -23.73
C PHE A 62 -6.21 11.44 -24.17
N MET A 63 -6.23 10.48 -25.10
CA MET A 63 -5.00 9.86 -25.61
C MET A 63 -4.14 10.83 -26.42
N GLY A 64 -4.78 11.74 -27.18
CA GLY A 64 -4.07 12.84 -27.84
C GLY A 64 -3.45 13.80 -26.83
N PHE A 65 -4.20 14.19 -25.79
CA PHE A 65 -3.68 14.99 -24.68
C PHE A 65 -2.47 14.30 -24.01
N TYR A 66 -2.60 13.03 -23.63
CA TYR A 66 -1.54 12.27 -22.96
C TYR A 66 -0.27 12.19 -23.82
N LYS A 67 -0.43 11.86 -25.12
CA LYS A 67 0.70 11.80 -26.07
C LYS A 67 1.38 13.16 -26.25
N ASN A 68 0.61 14.24 -26.31
CA ASN A 68 1.16 15.60 -26.43
C ASN A 68 1.94 16.06 -25.19
N HIS A 69 1.76 15.40 -24.04
CA HIS A 69 2.47 15.68 -22.80
C HIS A 69 3.46 14.57 -22.42
N GLN A 70 3.81 13.67 -23.34
CA GLN A 70 4.70 12.54 -23.06
C GLN A 70 6.05 12.99 -22.47
N CYS A 71 6.66 14.06 -23.02
CA CYS A 71 7.91 14.61 -22.50
C CYS A 71 7.79 15.05 -21.03
N PHE A 72 6.64 15.56 -20.59
CA PHE A 72 6.42 15.94 -19.19
C PHE A 72 6.45 14.70 -18.27
N TYR A 73 5.77 13.62 -18.65
CA TYR A 73 5.75 12.39 -17.87
C TYR A 73 7.11 11.67 -17.87
N GLU A 74 7.80 11.63 -19.01
CA GLU A 74 9.16 11.07 -19.11
C GLU A 74 10.16 11.85 -18.25
N ASN A 75 10.06 13.19 -18.24
CA ASN A 75 10.88 14.03 -17.38
C ASN A 75 10.63 13.74 -15.90
N ILE A 76 9.38 13.52 -15.48
CA ILE A 76 9.04 13.10 -14.11
C ILE A 76 9.72 11.78 -13.75
N ILE A 77 9.64 10.77 -14.63
CA ILE A 77 10.27 9.47 -14.40
C ILE A 77 11.79 9.62 -14.29
N MET A 78 12.41 10.36 -15.21
CA MET A 78 13.84 10.61 -15.22
C MET A 78 14.31 11.32 -13.94
N LEU A 79 13.66 12.43 -13.58
CA LEU A 79 14.03 13.23 -12.40
C LEU A 79 13.71 12.55 -11.07
N SER A 80 12.81 11.57 -11.07
CA SER A 80 12.55 10.77 -9.87
C SER A 80 13.80 10.01 -9.41
N ASN A 81 14.61 9.54 -10.37
CA ASN A 81 15.81 8.73 -10.14
C ASN A 81 15.61 7.55 -9.16
N LEU A 82 14.43 6.91 -9.20
CA LEU A 82 14.02 5.89 -8.22
C LEU A 82 14.45 4.47 -8.58
N LYS A 83 14.89 4.22 -9.82
CA LYS A 83 15.00 2.85 -10.38
C LYS A 83 15.88 1.92 -9.52
N ASP A 84 17.09 2.34 -9.21
CA ASP A 84 18.05 1.50 -8.49
C ASP A 84 17.67 1.33 -7.01
N ASP A 85 17.22 2.41 -6.37
CA ASP A 85 16.69 2.41 -5.00
C ASP A 85 15.50 1.44 -4.84
N VAL A 86 14.58 1.46 -5.80
CA VAL A 86 13.40 0.58 -5.82
C VAL A 86 13.83 -0.87 -6.05
N GLN A 87 14.77 -1.13 -6.97
CA GLN A 87 15.28 -2.48 -7.20
C GLN A 87 15.93 -3.07 -5.94
N GLY A 88 16.78 -2.30 -5.26
CA GLY A 88 17.38 -2.74 -3.99
C GLY A 88 16.34 -2.95 -2.88
N THR A 89 15.31 -2.10 -2.85
CA THR A 89 14.18 -2.27 -1.92
C THR A 89 13.39 -3.54 -2.18
N ILE A 90 13.08 -3.86 -3.45
CA ILE A 90 12.39 -5.11 -3.82
C ILE A 90 13.18 -6.32 -3.34
N MET A 91 14.48 -6.39 -3.67
CA MET A 91 15.33 -7.51 -3.26
C MET A 91 15.37 -7.68 -1.74
N LEU A 92 15.47 -6.57 -1.01
CA LEU A 92 15.46 -6.59 0.45
C LEU A 92 14.12 -7.05 1.02
N LEU A 93 12.99 -6.62 0.46
CA LEU A 93 11.67 -7.04 0.91
C LEU A 93 11.44 -8.53 0.63
N GLU A 94 11.80 -9.03 -0.54
CA GLU A 94 11.65 -10.45 -0.85
C GLU A 94 12.51 -11.33 0.06
N ASP A 95 13.75 -10.94 0.35
CA ASP A 95 14.59 -11.63 1.33
C ASP A 95 14.03 -11.48 2.76
N PHE A 96 13.53 -10.31 3.14
CA PHE A 96 13.00 -10.10 4.48
C PHE A 96 11.76 -10.95 4.74
N PHE A 97 10.82 -10.98 3.78
CA PHE A 97 9.56 -11.73 3.91
C PHE A 97 9.69 -13.20 3.49
N GLN A 98 10.76 -13.58 2.78
CA GLN A 98 11.00 -14.89 2.17
C GLN A 98 9.86 -15.28 1.20
N VAL A 99 9.42 -14.31 0.40
CA VAL A 99 8.35 -14.44 -0.59
C VAL A 99 8.75 -13.63 -1.82
N SER A 100 8.61 -14.23 -3.00
CA SER A 100 8.77 -13.50 -4.26
C SER A 100 7.43 -13.13 -4.89
N VAL A 101 7.41 -11.99 -5.58
CA VAL A 101 6.26 -11.46 -6.30
C VAL A 101 6.60 -11.42 -7.79
N TRP A 102 5.61 -11.65 -8.64
CA TRP A 102 5.84 -11.74 -10.08
C TRP A 102 6.26 -10.40 -10.70
N ARG A 103 5.61 -9.31 -10.29
CA ARG A 103 5.91 -7.97 -10.81
C ARG A 103 5.62 -6.87 -9.80
N TYR A 104 6.50 -5.87 -9.78
CA TYR A 104 6.31 -4.62 -9.05
C TYR A 104 6.16 -3.46 -10.03
N ASN A 105 5.25 -2.55 -9.71
CA ASN A 105 4.96 -1.35 -10.48
C ASN A 105 5.00 -0.14 -9.54
N VAL A 106 5.79 0.88 -9.89
CA VAL A 106 5.74 2.18 -9.23
C VAL A 106 5.02 3.14 -10.18
N VAL A 107 3.90 3.69 -9.75
CA VAL A 107 3.07 4.60 -10.53
C VAL A 107 3.18 5.99 -9.91
N LEU A 108 3.91 6.88 -10.58
CA LEU A 108 4.03 8.27 -10.15
C LEU A 108 2.76 9.00 -10.55
N THR A 109 2.04 9.56 -9.58
CA THR A 109 0.73 10.17 -9.77
C THR A 109 0.77 11.66 -9.41
N PRO A 110 1.04 12.56 -10.37
CA PRO A 110 1.21 14.00 -10.11
C PRO A 110 0.00 14.70 -9.49
N LEU A 111 -1.20 14.15 -9.68
CA LEU A 111 -2.48 14.74 -9.29
C LEU A 111 -3.16 14.01 -8.12
N LEU A 112 -2.58 12.91 -7.65
CA LEU A 112 -3.16 12.13 -6.57
C LEU A 112 -2.73 12.69 -5.23
N GLU A 113 -3.66 12.78 -4.29
CA GLU A 113 -3.36 13.03 -2.88
C GLU A 113 -3.32 11.70 -2.11
N GLY A 114 -2.18 11.46 -1.44
CA GLY A 114 -1.92 10.24 -0.69
C GLY A 114 -1.27 9.14 -1.53
N ASN A 115 -0.62 8.21 -0.82
CA ASN A 115 0.04 7.07 -1.42
C ASN A 115 -0.78 5.81 -1.16
N TYR A 116 -0.75 4.88 -2.11
CA TYR A 116 -1.58 3.68 -2.02
C TYR A 116 -0.84 2.46 -2.57
N GLY A 117 -0.78 1.42 -1.76
CA GLY A 117 -0.40 0.07 -2.15
C GLY A 117 -1.60 -0.70 -2.70
N HIS A 118 -1.37 -1.45 -3.77
CA HIS A 118 -2.37 -2.34 -4.32
C HIS A 118 -1.76 -3.65 -4.81
N TYR A 119 -2.53 -4.73 -4.71
CA TYR A 119 -2.10 -6.08 -5.06
C TYR A 119 -3.20 -6.73 -5.91
N ILE A 120 -2.81 -7.33 -7.03
CA ILE A 120 -3.69 -8.15 -7.85
C ILE A 120 -3.07 -9.52 -8.08
N LYS A 121 -3.93 -10.55 -8.15
CA LYS A 121 -3.52 -11.89 -8.54
C LYS A 121 -3.88 -12.11 -10.00
N THR A 122 -2.88 -12.41 -10.82
CA THR A 122 -3.05 -12.75 -12.24
C THR A 122 -2.81 -14.24 -12.46
N SER A 123 -2.96 -14.71 -13.70
CA SER A 123 -2.59 -16.08 -14.08
C SER A 123 -1.10 -16.37 -13.98
N HIS A 124 -0.25 -15.33 -14.03
CA HIS A 124 1.22 -15.45 -13.96
C HIS A 124 1.75 -15.34 -12.53
N GLY A 125 1.01 -14.66 -11.66
CA GLY A 125 1.39 -14.48 -10.26
C GLY A 125 0.83 -13.19 -9.66
N ALA A 126 1.38 -12.80 -8.52
CA ALA A 126 1.07 -11.55 -7.85
C ALA A 126 1.69 -10.35 -8.58
N GLU A 127 0.89 -9.33 -8.89
CA GLU A 127 1.40 -8.02 -9.30
C GLU A 127 1.11 -6.98 -8.22
N VAL A 128 2.11 -6.18 -7.90
CA VAL A 128 2.09 -5.19 -6.82
C VAL A 128 2.27 -3.80 -7.41
N PHE A 129 1.52 -2.85 -6.87
CA PHE A 129 1.52 -1.46 -7.30
C PHE A 129 1.75 -0.56 -6.09
N ALA A 130 2.64 0.43 -6.24
CA ALA A 130 2.76 1.57 -5.35
C ALA A 130 2.41 2.83 -6.12
N PHE A 131 1.28 3.45 -5.79
CA PHE A 131 0.85 4.74 -6.32
C PHE A 131 1.40 5.83 -5.42
N ILE A 132 2.24 6.70 -5.99
CA ILE A 132 3.03 7.65 -5.23
C ILE A 132 2.61 9.07 -5.61
N SER A 133 2.25 9.88 -4.62
CA SER A 133 2.06 11.32 -4.75
C SER A 133 3.41 12.04 -4.82
N PRO A 134 3.48 13.23 -5.44
CA PRO A 134 4.68 14.05 -5.36
C PRO A 134 5.00 14.37 -3.89
N LYS A 135 6.28 14.33 -3.55
CA LYS A 135 6.77 14.78 -2.24
C LYS A 135 6.52 16.27 -2.05
N GLU A 136 6.73 17.04 -3.11
CA GLU A 136 6.57 18.48 -3.16
C GLU A 136 6.34 18.93 -4.62
N ILE A 137 5.82 20.15 -4.79
CA ILE A 137 5.74 20.84 -6.08
C ILE A 137 6.73 22.01 -6.03
N VAL A 138 7.68 22.05 -6.97
CA VAL A 138 8.66 23.13 -7.10
C VAL A 138 8.49 23.77 -8.47
N ASP A 139 8.18 25.06 -8.52
CA ASP A 139 7.95 25.82 -9.75
C ASP A 139 6.96 25.13 -10.72
N GLY A 140 5.87 24.57 -10.18
CA GLY A 140 4.86 23.84 -10.94
C GLY A 140 5.26 22.42 -11.36
N SER A 141 6.48 21.96 -11.02
CA SER A 141 6.96 20.61 -11.33
C SER A 141 6.81 19.67 -10.13
N PRO A 142 6.20 18.48 -10.30
CA PRO A 142 6.05 17.51 -9.23
C PRO A 142 7.36 16.75 -8.99
N ILE A 143 7.82 16.75 -7.73
CA ILE A 143 9.09 16.14 -7.33
C ILE A 143 8.85 14.81 -6.63
N PHE A 144 9.43 13.72 -7.15
CA PHE A 144 9.27 12.36 -6.61
C PHE A 144 10.55 11.76 -6.01
N ARG A 145 11.69 12.46 -6.10
CA ARG A 145 12.95 11.97 -5.51
C ARG A 145 12.79 11.74 -4.00
N SER A 146 13.53 10.75 -3.48
CA SER A 146 13.53 10.40 -2.06
C SER A 146 12.16 9.92 -1.52
N THR A 147 11.32 9.32 -2.37
CA THR A 147 10.05 8.68 -1.98
C THR A 147 10.18 7.16 -1.75
N THR A 148 11.40 6.60 -1.83
CA THR A 148 11.69 5.16 -1.67
C THR A 148 11.11 4.56 -0.38
N ALA A 149 11.14 5.31 0.73
CA ALA A 149 10.56 4.85 2.00
C ALA A 149 9.02 4.69 1.94
N VAL A 150 8.35 5.52 1.14
CA VAL A 150 6.90 5.42 0.90
C VAL A 150 6.62 4.23 -0.02
N ILE A 151 7.41 4.04 -1.08
CA ILE A 151 7.28 2.88 -1.97
C ILE A 151 7.47 1.57 -1.19
N GLU A 152 8.47 1.51 -0.30
CA GLU A 152 8.68 0.39 0.60
C GLU A 152 7.43 0.10 1.45
N HIS A 153 6.85 1.14 2.08
CA HIS A 153 5.62 1.01 2.87
C HIS A 153 4.47 0.42 2.04
N GLU A 154 4.23 0.98 0.85
CA GLU A 154 3.16 0.52 -0.03
C GLU A 154 3.39 -0.91 -0.55
N PHE A 155 4.63 -1.29 -0.83
CA PHE A 155 4.96 -2.67 -1.21
C PHE A 155 4.80 -3.66 -0.05
N MET A 156 5.10 -3.27 1.20
CA MET A 156 4.91 -4.15 2.36
C MET A 156 3.46 -4.61 2.56
N HIS A 157 2.47 -3.84 2.10
CA HIS A 157 1.07 -4.27 2.08
C HIS A 157 0.85 -5.57 1.29
N ALA A 158 1.60 -5.78 0.20
CA ALA A 158 1.50 -6.99 -0.61
C ALA A 158 2.02 -8.24 0.09
N PHE A 159 2.87 -8.10 1.11
CA PHE A 159 3.38 -9.22 1.89
C PHE A 159 2.55 -9.44 3.15
N VAL A 160 2.20 -8.37 3.86
CA VAL A 160 1.51 -8.46 5.16
C VAL A 160 0.03 -8.78 4.99
N ASN A 161 -0.68 -8.11 4.07
CA ASN A 161 -2.14 -8.26 3.96
C ASN A 161 -2.56 -9.69 3.62
N PRO A 162 -1.93 -10.41 2.66
CA PRO A 162 -2.28 -11.80 2.38
C PRO A 162 -2.04 -12.74 3.57
N ILE A 163 -0.98 -12.50 4.35
CA ILE A 163 -0.69 -13.28 5.56
C ILE A 163 -1.79 -13.05 6.59
N THR A 164 -2.16 -11.79 6.85
CA THR A 164 -3.25 -11.46 7.77
C THR A 164 -4.57 -12.10 7.36
N GLU A 165 -4.94 -12.07 6.07
CA GLU A 165 -6.16 -12.72 5.57
C GLU A 165 -6.10 -14.24 5.79
N LYS A 166 -4.93 -14.88 5.56
CA LYS A 166 -4.74 -16.32 5.84
C LYS A 166 -4.91 -16.66 7.33
N PHE A 167 -4.55 -15.75 8.23
CA PHE A 167 -4.70 -15.88 9.68
C PHE A 167 -5.95 -15.17 10.24
N LYS A 168 -6.94 -14.84 9.41
CA LYS A 168 -8.09 -14.00 9.78
C LYS A 168 -8.81 -14.45 11.05
N ASN A 169 -8.99 -15.75 11.25
CA ASN A 169 -9.64 -16.28 12.45
C ASN A 169 -8.81 -16.02 13.72
N ASN A 170 -7.48 -16.10 13.64
CA ASN A 170 -6.59 -15.76 14.75
C ASN A 170 -6.57 -14.25 14.98
N VAL A 171 -6.51 -13.45 13.91
CA VAL A 171 -6.51 -11.99 13.98
C VAL A 171 -7.80 -11.47 14.65
N ARG A 172 -8.96 -12.01 14.28
CA ARG A 172 -10.26 -11.61 14.83
C ARG A 172 -10.39 -11.83 16.34
N LYS A 173 -9.64 -12.76 16.94
CA LYS A 173 -9.65 -12.97 18.40
C LYS A 173 -9.25 -11.72 19.17
N TYR A 174 -8.44 -10.85 18.57
CA TYR A 174 -7.92 -9.63 19.19
C TYR A 174 -8.69 -8.37 18.80
N SER A 175 -9.85 -8.49 18.15
CA SER A 175 -10.61 -7.30 17.68
C SER A 175 -11.08 -6.39 18.81
N TYR A 176 -11.14 -6.89 20.05
CA TYR A 176 -11.47 -6.10 21.23
C TYR A 176 -10.47 -4.96 21.49
N LEU A 177 -9.18 -5.15 21.12
CA LEU A 177 -8.13 -4.15 21.27
C LEU A 177 -8.37 -2.89 20.42
N TYR A 178 -9.20 -2.99 19.39
CA TYR A 178 -9.51 -1.85 18.55
C TYR A 178 -10.28 -0.73 19.30
N LYS A 179 -10.95 -1.07 20.41
CA LYS A 179 -11.63 -0.07 21.26
C LYS A 179 -10.66 1.02 21.75
N ASP A 180 -9.44 0.65 22.09
CA ASP A 180 -8.42 1.59 22.59
C ASP A 180 -7.64 2.31 21.48
N LEU A 181 -7.96 1.97 20.22
CA LEU A 181 -7.28 2.43 19.02
C LEU A 181 -8.22 3.21 18.08
N GLN A 182 -9.40 3.62 18.56
CA GLN A 182 -10.39 4.34 17.73
C GLN A 182 -9.85 5.63 17.12
N SER A 183 -8.82 6.25 17.70
CA SER A 183 -8.13 7.40 17.10
C SER A 183 -7.48 7.05 15.75
N LEU A 184 -7.21 5.78 15.45
CA LEU A 184 -6.71 5.34 14.15
C LEU A 184 -7.79 5.43 13.05
N SER A 185 -9.08 5.42 13.42
CA SER A 185 -10.17 5.57 12.47
C SER A 185 -10.16 6.95 11.78
N SER A 186 -9.72 8.00 12.48
CA SER A 186 -9.68 9.36 11.92
C SER A 186 -8.57 9.54 10.86
N ILE A 187 -7.63 8.60 10.79
CA ILE A 187 -6.52 8.59 9.82
C ILE A 187 -6.63 7.41 8.84
N GLY A 188 -7.83 6.84 8.67
CA GLY A 188 -8.13 5.88 7.61
C GLY A 188 -8.15 4.41 8.02
N TYR A 189 -7.85 4.06 9.27
CA TYR A 189 -7.82 2.67 9.73
C TYR A 189 -9.07 2.33 10.54
N GLY A 190 -10.18 2.14 9.84
CA GLY A 190 -11.52 2.01 10.44
C GLY A 190 -11.84 0.66 11.10
N ASN A 191 -10.93 -0.33 11.07
CA ASN A 191 -11.14 -1.63 11.70
C ASN A 191 -9.83 -2.26 12.20
N TRP A 192 -9.97 -3.26 13.07
CA TRP A 192 -8.85 -3.97 13.70
C TRP A 192 -7.86 -4.60 12.71
N GLU A 193 -8.35 -5.26 11.66
CA GLU A 193 -7.51 -5.98 10.71
C GLU A 193 -6.63 -5.01 9.93
N THR A 194 -7.21 -3.90 9.46
CA THR A 194 -6.46 -2.83 8.79
C THR A 194 -5.46 -2.17 9.74
N ALA A 195 -5.84 -1.89 10.99
CA ALA A 195 -4.93 -1.33 11.99
C ALA A 195 -3.76 -2.27 12.30
N LEU A 196 -4.02 -3.58 12.42
CA LEU A 196 -2.99 -4.58 12.68
C LEU A 196 -1.99 -4.69 11.52
N ASN A 197 -2.46 -4.68 10.27
CA ASN A 197 -1.58 -4.65 9.10
C ASN A 197 -0.62 -3.46 9.17
N GLU A 198 -1.14 -2.28 9.49
CA GLU A 198 -0.34 -1.07 9.64
C GLU A 198 0.66 -1.13 10.78
N PHE A 199 0.28 -1.68 11.95
CA PHE A 199 1.23 -1.91 13.05
C PHE A 199 2.42 -2.75 12.58
N ILE A 200 2.15 -3.83 11.86
CA ILE A 200 3.18 -4.76 11.38
C ILE A 200 4.05 -4.06 10.33
N ILE A 201 3.45 -3.39 9.34
CA ILE A 201 4.17 -2.70 8.26
C ILE A 201 5.06 -1.59 8.82
N ARG A 202 4.54 -0.76 9.73
CA ARG A 202 5.29 0.33 10.37
C ARG A 202 6.44 -0.21 11.22
N ALA A 203 6.22 -1.30 11.95
CA ALA A 203 7.28 -1.95 12.70
C ALA A 203 8.34 -2.60 11.78
N CYS A 204 7.93 -3.24 10.69
CA CYS A 204 8.84 -3.76 9.66
C CYS A 204 9.71 -2.65 9.07
N ALA A 205 9.14 -1.49 8.70
CA ALA A 205 9.90 -0.36 8.18
C ALA A 205 11.02 0.09 9.15
N ILE A 206 10.71 0.20 10.44
CA ILE A 206 11.69 0.59 11.47
C ILE A 206 12.75 -0.51 11.63
N VAL A 207 12.36 -1.79 11.64
CA VAL A 207 13.31 -2.92 11.72
C VAL A 207 14.22 -2.95 10.50
N ILE A 208 13.68 -2.81 9.29
CA ILE A 208 14.44 -2.81 8.05
C ILE A 208 15.45 -1.66 8.04
N GLY A 209 14.99 -0.46 8.39
CA GLY A 209 15.87 0.70 8.54
C GLY A 209 16.99 0.48 9.56
N SER A 210 16.68 -0.15 10.70
CA SER A 210 17.66 -0.44 11.75
C SER A 210 18.68 -1.52 11.38
N CYS A 211 18.26 -2.56 10.67
CA CYS A 211 19.08 -3.74 10.42
C CYS A 211 19.86 -3.66 9.10
N TYR A 212 19.35 -2.95 8.10
CA TYR A 212 19.88 -3.00 6.74
C TYR A 212 20.22 -1.63 6.15
N ARG A 213 19.79 -0.54 6.80
CA ARG A 213 20.05 0.84 6.32
C ARG A 213 20.74 1.73 7.35
N GLY A 214 21.23 1.15 8.45
CA GLY A 214 22.09 1.85 9.40
C GLY A 214 21.39 2.93 10.23
N LEU A 215 20.07 2.86 10.44
CA LEU A 215 19.40 3.79 11.36
C LEU A 215 20.05 3.70 12.75
N LYS A 216 20.40 4.86 13.30
CA LYS A 216 21.00 4.97 14.64
C LYS A 216 19.95 4.76 15.72
N LYS A 217 20.41 4.44 16.92
CA LYS A 217 19.53 4.16 18.08
C LYS A 217 18.60 5.32 18.41
N GLU A 218 19.09 6.55 18.26
CA GLU A 218 18.33 7.78 18.49
C GLU A 218 17.21 7.94 17.45
N GLU A 219 17.49 7.61 16.19
CA GLU A 219 16.52 7.66 15.09
C GLU A 219 15.43 6.59 15.25
N ILE A 220 15.81 5.37 15.62
CA ILE A 220 14.86 4.29 15.93
C ILE A 220 13.91 4.74 17.05
N THR A 221 14.47 5.31 18.13
CA THR A 221 13.68 5.80 19.27
C THR A 221 12.73 6.92 18.85
N LYS A 222 13.21 7.86 18.02
CA LYS A 222 12.41 8.94 17.45
C LYS A 222 11.25 8.41 16.61
N TRP A 223 11.50 7.46 15.70
CA TRP A 223 10.46 6.88 14.86
C TRP A 223 9.40 6.12 15.65
N LEU A 224 9.81 5.31 16.64
CA LEU A 224 8.86 4.62 17.53
C LEU A 224 7.98 5.63 18.29
N CYS A 225 8.56 6.73 18.78
CA CYS A 225 7.81 7.79 19.45
C CYS A 225 6.82 8.50 18.51
N ILE A 226 7.21 8.74 17.25
CA ILE A 226 6.33 9.32 16.22
C ILE A 226 5.13 8.41 15.97
N GLU A 227 5.35 7.11 15.81
CA GLU A 227 4.25 6.16 15.57
C GLU A 227 3.33 6.02 16.79
N GLU A 228 3.88 5.99 18.01
CA GLU A 228 3.05 6.02 19.23
C GLU A 228 2.16 7.27 19.29
N LYS A 229 2.71 8.44 18.97
CA LYS A 229 1.95 9.72 18.93
C LYS A 229 0.87 9.74 17.84
N ARG A 230 1.04 8.96 16.77
CA ARG A 230 0.02 8.75 15.72
C ARG A 230 -1.10 7.80 16.15
N GLY A 231 -1.02 7.23 17.36
CA GLY A 231 -2.02 6.31 17.91
C GLY A 231 -1.60 4.84 17.86
N PHE A 232 -0.42 4.51 17.31
CA PHE A 232 0.11 3.15 17.30
C PHE A 232 0.72 2.78 18.66
N LYS A 233 -0.11 2.77 19.71
CA LYS A 233 0.29 2.62 21.13
C LYS A 233 1.18 1.40 21.41
N TYR A 234 1.02 0.32 20.63
CA TYR A 234 1.75 -0.93 20.82
C TYR A 234 2.98 -1.10 19.90
N ILE A 235 3.36 -0.08 19.12
CA ILE A 235 4.37 -0.21 18.07
C ILE A 235 5.72 -0.76 18.57
N LYS A 236 6.12 -0.41 19.81
CA LYS A 236 7.36 -0.92 20.41
C LYS A 236 7.35 -2.44 20.62
N LEU A 237 6.20 -3.03 20.93
CA LEU A 237 6.07 -4.48 21.09
C LEU A 237 6.22 -5.19 19.74
N PHE A 238 5.55 -4.67 18.70
CA PHE A 238 5.70 -5.16 17.33
C PHE A 238 7.14 -5.04 16.84
N TYR A 239 7.77 -3.87 17.04
CA TYR A 239 9.18 -3.65 16.69
C TYR A 239 10.10 -4.69 17.36
N LYS A 240 9.93 -4.93 18.67
CA LYS A 240 10.75 -5.93 19.39
C LYS A 240 10.56 -7.34 18.83
N ALA A 241 9.32 -7.75 18.55
CA ALA A 241 9.02 -9.07 18.00
C ALA A 241 9.60 -9.26 16.59
N ILE A 242 9.38 -8.28 15.71
CA ILE A 242 9.84 -8.32 14.31
C ILE A 242 11.36 -8.18 14.23
N ARG A 243 11.99 -7.43 15.13
CA ARG A 243 13.46 -7.40 15.24
C ARG A 243 14.03 -8.76 15.65
N GLY A 244 13.31 -9.48 16.51
CA GLY A 244 13.63 -10.87 16.86
C GLY A 244 13.57 -11.78 15.63
N TYR A 245 12.52 -11.66 14.81
CA TYR A 245 12.45 -12.33 13.51
C TYR A 245 13.64 -11.97 12.61
N ALA A 246 13.92 -10.69 12.40
CA ALA A 246 14.98 -10.25 11.49
C ALA A 246 16.36 -10.86 11.82
N LYS A 247 16.66 -11.03 13.11
CA LYS A 247 17.90 -11.65 13.61
C LYS A 247 17.99 -13.15 13.29
N ASP A 248 16.87 -13.85 13.34
CA ASP A 248 16.78 -15.31 13.26
C ASP A 248 15.98 -15.79 12.03
N ARG A 249 15.78 -14.93 11.02
CA ARG A 249 14.78 -15.15 9.95
C ARG A 249 14.97 -16.46 9.19
N TYR A 250 16.22 -16.87 8.97
CA TYR A 250 16.57 -18.11 8.28
C TYR A 250 16.31 -19.39 9.10
N LYS A 251 15.92 -19.28 10.38
CA LYS A 251 15.44 -20.41 11.19
C LYS A 251 13.95 -20.70 10.98
N TYR A 252 13.23 -19.81 10.28
CA TYR A 252 11.81 -19.91 9.98
C TYR A 252 11.62 -20.14 8.47
N GLY A 253 10.54 -20.80 8.07
CA GLY A 253 10.10 -20.88 6.67
C GLY A 253 9.49 -19.58 6.14
N GLY A 254 10.02 -18.43 6.57
CA GLY A 254 9.59 -17.09 6.19
C GLY A 254 8.66 -16.37 7.18
N PHE A 255 8.29 -15.14 6.83
CA PHE A 255 7.53 -14.25 7.71
C PHE A 255 6.15 -14.82 8.06
N GLN A 256 5.53 -15.54 7.12
CA GLN A 256 4.23 -16.19 7.32
C GLN A 256 4.26 -17.22 8.46
N GLU A 257 5.34 -18.01 8.58
CA GLU A 257 5.47 -19.00 9.67
C GLU A 257 5.75 -18.31 11.01
N PHE A 258 6.41 -17.15 10.99
CA PHE A 258 6.63 -16.34 12.19
C PHE A 258 5.38 -15.57 12.63
N TYR A 259 4.42 -15.31 11.75
CA TYR A 259 3.24 -14.48 12.01
C TYR A 259 2.43 -14.87 13.26
N PRO A 260 2.18 -16.16 13.57
CA PRO A 260 1.54 -16.53 14.84
C PRO A 260 2.29 -16.07 16.09
N LYS A 261 3.63 -15.96 16.04
CA LYS A 261 4.43 -15.42 17.14
C LYS A 261 4.26 -13.90 17.28
N ILE A 262 4.00 -13.19 16.18
CA ILE A 262 3.63 -11.77 16.21
C ILE A 262 2.28 -11.64 16.92
N LEU A 263 1.26 -12.43 16.55
CA LEU A 263 -0.05 -12.36 17.19
C LEU A 263 -0.02 -12.65 18.69
N LYS A 264 0.82 -13.59 19.14
CA LYS A 264 0.98 -13.91 20.57
C LYS A 264 1.41 -12.74 21.45
N ILE A 265 2.02 -11.69 20.90
CA ILE A 265 2.35 -10.50 21.72
C ILE A 265 1.10 -9.79 22.23
N LEU A 266 -0.03 -9.99 21.56
CA LEU A 266 -1.33 -9.41 21.87
C LEU A 266 -2.03 -10.12 23.04
N ASP A 267 -1.65 -11.37 23.37
CA ASP A 267 -2.23 -12.13 24.48
C ASP A 267 -2.06 -11.42 25.83
N ASN A 268 -1.04 -10.56 25.93
CA ASN A 268 -0.72 -9.80 27.15
C ASN A 268 -1.29 -8.38 27.13
N LEU A 269 -2.12 -8.04 26.14
CA LEU A 269 -2.76 -6.73 26.03
C LEU A 269 -4.21 -6.84 26.50
N SER A 270 -4.53 -6.06 27.52
CA SER A 270 -5.87 -5.89 28.11
C SER A 270 -6.47 -4.56 27.72
#